data_AF-A0A9J6GHT2-F1
#
_entry.id   AF-A0A9J6GHT2-F1
#
_cell.length_a   1.000
_cell.length_b   1.000
_cell.length_c   1.000
_cell.angle_alpha   90.00
_cell.angle_beta   90.00
_cell.angle_gamma   90.00
#
_symmetry.space_group_name_H-M   'P 1'
#
loop_
_entity.id
_entity.type
_entity.pdbx_description
1 polymer ?
#
loop_
_entity_poly.entity_id
_entity_poly.type
_entity_poly.pdbx_seq_one_letter_code
_entity_poly.pdbx_strand_id
1 'polypeptide(L)'
;MKSATFSWNLSSFLLATKIHRHLYAVREKVPSKVDEMQKGLHIDDVLLGAIEMSTAGTMYNEARDTFAAPGMNLRNWASTDPTLPSVFDKEWNT
;
A
#
# COMPACT_ATOMS: atom_id res chain seq x y z
N MET A 1 -9.87 1.84 -20.97
CA MET A 1 -10.00 2.28 -19.56
C MET A 1 -9.13 3.51 -19.37
N LYS A 2 -9.67 4.68 -19.00
CA LYS A 2 -8.87 5.92 -18.83
C LYS A 2 -8.19 5.88 -17.46
N SER A 3 -6.86 5.80 -17.45
CA SER A 3 -6.03 5.89 -16.25
C SER A 3 -5.90 7.35 -15.82
N ALA A 4 -6.03 7.63 -14.53
CA ALA A 4 -5.72 8.98 -14.03
C ALA A 4 -4.21 9.19 -14.15
N THR A 5 -3.80 10.24 -14.86
CA THR A 5 -2.39 10.61 -15.00
C THR A 5 -1.87 10.99 -13.62
N PHE A 6 -0.86 10.24 -13.18
CA PHE A 6 -0.07 10.55 -11.99
C PHE A 6 0.42 12.00 -12.10
N SER A 7 0.38 12.76 -11.00
CA SER A 7 0.93 14.13 -10.86
C SER A 7 0.03 15.34 -11.14
N TRP A 8 -1.27 15.22 -11.43
CA TRP A 8 -2.16 16.39 -11.41
C TRP A 8 -2.84 16.47 -10.03
N ASN A 9 -2.81 17.60 -9.33
CA ASN A 9 -3.31 17.74 -7.95
C ASN A 9 -4.73 17.15 -7.68
N LEU A 10 -5.56 17.05 -8.72
CA LEU A 10 -6.87 16.38 -8.69
C LEU A 10 -6.79 14.84 -8.68
N SER A 11 -5.80 14.22 -9.33
CA SER A 11 -5.60 12.76 -9.32
C SER A 11 -5.24 12.24 -7.93
N SER A 12 -4.39 12.97 -7.20
CA SER A 12 -3.98 12.64 -5.82
C SER A 12 -5.17 12.68 -4.86
N PHE A 13 -6.01 13.71 -4.96
CA PHE A 13 -7.22 13.82 -4.14
C PHE A 13 -8.25 12.72 -4.46
N LEU A 14 -8.50 12.44 -5.74
CA LEU A 14 -9.42 11.39 -6.17
C LEU A 14 -8.91 9.99 -5.79
N LEU A 15 -7.59 9.78 -5.86
CA LEU A 15 -6.94 8.54 -5.42
C LEU A 15 -7.07 8.36 -3.91
N ALA A 16 -6.71 9.37 -3.11
CA ALA A 16 -6.85 9.35 -1.66
C ALA A 16 -8.31 9.07 -1.26
N THR A 17 -9.29 9.72 -1.90
CA THR A 17 -10.71 9.49 -1.63
C THR A 17 -11.12 8.04 -1.90
N LYS A 18 -10.63 7.43 -3.00
CA LYS A 18 -10.88 6.01 -3.30
C LYS A 18 -10.24 5.08 -2.27
N ILE A 19 -8.99 5.35 -1.89
CA ILE A 19 -8.27 4.57 -0.87
C ILE A 19 -9.01 4.66 0.47
N HIS A 20 -9.37 5.86 0.92
CA HIS A 20 -10.16 6.04 2.14
C HIS A 20 -11.50 5.31 2.11
N ARG A 21 -12.21 5.35 0.97
CA ARG A 21 -13.47 4.59 0.81
C ARG A 21 -13.24 3.08 0.91
N HIS A 22 -12.16 2.56 0.33
CA HIS A 22 -11.86 1.14 0.38
C HIS A 22 -11.45 0.70 1.79
N LEU A 23 -10.57 1.46 2.43
CA LEU A 23 -10.17 1.25 3.83
C LEU A 23 -11.37 1.28 4.79
N TYR A 24 -12.32 2.18 4.57
CA TYR A 24 -13.57 2.22 5.34
C TYR A 24 -14.40 0.94 5.17
N ALA A 25 -14.50 0.41 3.95
CA ALA A 25 -15.26 -0.81 3.66
C ALA A 25 -14.66 -2.09 4.28
N VAL A 26 -13.34 -2.12 4.51
CA VAL A 26 -12.66 -3.28 5.13
C VAL A 26 -12.40 -3.10 6.63
N ARG A 27 -12.68 -1.91 7.18
CA ARG A 27 -12.41 -1.56 8.59
C ARG A 27 -13.06 -2.49 9.60
N GLU A 28 -14.28 -2.96 9.34
CA GLU A 28 -14.96 -3.90 10.24
C GLU A 28 -14.23 -5.24 10.38
N LYS A 29 -13.46 -5.64 9.35
CA LYS A 29 -12.73 -6.92 9.33
C LYS A 29 -11.35 -6.80 9.96
N VAL A 30 -10.69 -5.65 9.79
CA VAL A 30 -9.28 -5.45 10.19
C VAL A 30 -9.01 -4.03 10.74
N PRO A 31 -9.66 -3.64 11.86
CA PRO A 31 -9.67 -2.24 12.31
C PRO A 31 -8.28 -1.70 12.69
N SER A 32 -7.45 -2.49 13.38
CA SER A 32 -6.09 -2.09 13.79
C SER A 32 -5.16 -1.83 12.61
N LYS A 33 -5.29 -2.61 11.52
CA LYS A 33 -4.44 -2.48 10.32
C LYS A 33 -4.88 -1.29 9.47
N VAL A 34 -6.19 -1.05 9.37
CA VAL A 34 -6.73 0.14 8.71
C VAL A 34 -6.24 1.42 9.40
N ASP A 35 -6.22 1.46 10.73
CA ASP A 35 -5.72 2.62 11.47
C ASP A 35 -4.21 2.86 11.25
N GLU A 36 -3.43 1.80 11.12
CA GLU A 36 -2.00 1.90 10.80
C GLU A 36 -1.76 2.37 9.36
N MET A 37 -2.47 1.78 8.40
CA MET A 37 -2.42 2.19 6.99
C MET A 37 -2.87 3.65 6.80
N GLN A 38 -3.89 4.12 7.55
CA GLN A 38 -4.31 5.52 7.49
C GLN A 38 -3.26 6.48 8.05
N LYS A 39 -2.50 6.07 9.07
CA LYS A 39 -1.41 6.89 9.63
C LYS A 39 -0.19 6.94 8.70
N GLY A 40 0.06 5.87 7.94
CA GLY A 40 1.17 5.75 7.00
C GLY A 40 0.88 6.21 5.57
N LEU A 41 -0.37 6.55 5.24
CA LEU A 41 -0.78 6.93 3.89
C LEU A 41 -0.28 8.34 3.55
N HIS A 42 0.64 8.45 2.60
CA HIS A 42 1.11 9.72 2.04
C HIS A 42 0.78 9.79 0.55
N ILE A 43 -0.40 10.32 0.24
CA ILE A 43 -0.92 10.54 -1.12
C ILE A 43 -1.05 9.24 -1.94
N ASP A 44 0.06 8.72 -2.45
CA ASP A 44 0.25 7.56 -3.30
C ASP A 44 1.13 6.47 -2.65
N ASP A 45 1.81 6.81 -1.55
CA ASP A 45 2.68 5.91 -0.79
C ASP A 45 2.01 5.38 0.48
N VAL A 46 2.37 4.16 0.88
CA VAL A 46 1.99 3.55 2.15
C VAL A 46 3.26 3.23 2.92
N LEU A 47 3.46 3.92 4.04
CA LEU A 47 4.60 3.71 4.93
C LEU A 47 4.19 2.78 6.08
N LEU A 48 4.82 1.61 6.15
CA LEU A 48 4.60 0.62 7.21
C LEU A 48 5.90 0.40 7.99
N GLY A 49 5.79 0.23 9.30
CA GLY A 49 6.93 -0.01 10.18
C GLY A 49 6.78 -1.34 10.91
N ALA A 50 7.84 -2.15 10.92
CA ALA A 50 7.90 -3.39 11.69
C ALA A 50 9.27 -3.54 12.34
N ILE A 51 9.29 -4.13 13.54
CA ILE A 51 10.53 -4.42 14.28
C ILE A 51 11.13 -5.76 13.81
N GLU A 52 10.28 -6.72 13.46
CA GLU A 52 10.68 -8.05 13.00
C GLU A 52 10.48 -8.24 11.50
N MET A 53 11.42 -8.96 10.87
CA MET A 53 11.43 -9.21 9.42
C MET A 53 10.21 -10.02 8.95
N SER A 54 9.80 -11.02 9.73
CA SER A 54 8.61 -11.84 9.45
C SER A 54 7.32 -11.01 9.44
N THR A 55 7.22 -10.06 10.37
CA THR A 55 6.10 -9.11 10.45
C THR A 55 6.13 -8.16 9.25
N ALA A 56 7.29 -7.63 8.89
CA ALA A 56 7.43 -6.75 7.72
C ALA A 56 6.95 -7.43 6.43
N GLY A 57 7.33 -8.69 6.20
CA GLY A 57 6.89 -9.42 5.02
C GLY A 57 5.41 -9.75 5.00
N THR A 58 4.83 -10.03 6.18
CA THR A 58 3.38 -10.22 6.31
C THR A 58 2.63 -8.93 5.97
N MET A 59 3.07 -7.80 6.53
CA MET A 59 2.47 -6.49 6.28
C MET A 59 2.55 -6.08 4.80
N TYR A 60 3.66 -6.36 4.13
CA TYR A 60 3.81 -6.13 2.69
C TYR A 60 2.77 -6.89 1.87
N ASN A 61 2.65 -8.21 2.08
CA ASN A 61 1.72 -9.05 1.34
C ASN A 61 0.27 -8.60 1.56
N GLU A 62 -0.10 -8.30 2.79
CA GLU A 62 -1.45 -7.84 3.13
C GLU A 62 -1.78 -6.47 2.54
N ALA A 63 -0.81 -5.55 2.53
CA ALA A 63 -0.97 -4.27 1.85
C ALA A 63 -1.18 -4.49 0.35
N ARG A 64 -0.32 -5.27 -0.31
CA ARG A 64 -0.46 -5.60 -1.73
C ARG A 64 -1.84 -6.17 -2.05
N ASP A 65 -2.31 -7.15 -1.28
CA ASP A 65 -3.59 -7.79 -1.52
C ASP A 65 -4.78 -6.83 -1.27
N THR A 66 -4.68 -5.97 -0.26
CA THR A 66 -5.70 -4.93 0.05
C THR A 66 -5.81 -3.91 -1.10
N PHE A 67 -4.69 -3.49 -1.68
CA PHE A 67 -4.67 -2.53 -2.78
C PHE A 67 -4.94 -3.18 -4.15
N ALA A 68 -4.68 -4.49 -4.31
CA ALA A 68 -5.05 -5.23 -5.52
C ALA A 68 -6.57 -5.36 -5.70
N ALA A 69 -7.33 -5.49 -4.61
CA ALA A 69 -8.80 -5.63 -4.65
C ALA A 69 -9.54 -4.51 -5.42
N PRO A 70 -9.18 -3.21 -5.29
CA PRO A 70 -9.72 -2.13 -6.12
C PRO A 70 -9.00 -1.94 -7.47
N GLY A 71 -8.13 -2.85 -7.89
CA GLY A 71 -7.35 -2.76 -9.13
C GLY A 71 -6.18 -1.78 -9.06
N MET A 72 -5.65 -1.50 -7.86
CA MET A 72 -4.43 -0.72 -7.68
C MET A 72 -3.22 -1.66 -7.66
N ASN A 73 -2.06 -1.12 -8.03
CA ASN A 73 -0.81 -1.87 -8.02
C ASN A 73 0.22 -1.09 -7.19
N LEU A 74 0.73 -1.67 -6.11
CA LEU A 74 1.81 -1.09 -5.32
C LEU A 74 3.12 -1.32 -6.06
N ARG A 75 3.68 -0.24 -6.62
CA ARG A 75 4.74 -0.34 -7.62
C ARG A 75 6.17 -0.24 -7.06
N ASN A 76 6.38 0.62 -6.07
CA ASN A 76 7.71 0.83 -5.52
C ASN A 76 7.67 0.49 -4.05
N TRP A 77 8.71 -0.19 -3.59
CA TRP A 77 8.88 -0.52 -2.20
C TRP A 77 10.33 -0.27 -1.81
N ALA A 78 10.56 0.16 -0.58
CA ALA A 78 11.88 0.44 -0.05
C ALA A 78 11.92 0.05 1.42
N SER A 79 13.08 -0.40 1.89
CA SER A 79 13.35 -0.71 3.28
C SER A 79 14.66 -0.06 3.71
N THR A 80 14.75 0.32 4.98
CA THR A 80 16.01 0.72 5.61
C THR A 80 16.91 -0.47 5.94
N ASP A 81 16.36 -1.69 5.90
CA ASP A 81 17.13 -2.93 6.04
C ASP A 81 17.60 -3.41 4.65
N PRO A 82 18.92 -3.52 4.42
CA PRO A 82 19.49 -3.89 3.12
C PRO A 82 19.27 -5.37 2.74
N THR A 83 18.82 -6.22 3.65
CA THR A 83 18.53 -7.64 3.36
C THR A 83 17.15 -7.85 2.73
N LEU A 84 16.24 -6.90 2.98
CA LEU A 84 14.85 -6.96 2.58
C LEU A 84 14.62 -6.78 1.06
N PRO A 85 15.29 -5.86 0.32
CA PRO A 85 15.09 -5.65 -1.13
C PRO A 85 15.03 -6.95 -1.94
N SER A 86 15.94 -7.87 -1.64
CA SER A 86 16.06 -9.16 -2.34
C SER A 86 14.89 -10.14 -2.14
N VAL A 87 14.05 -9.95 -1.11
CA VAL A 87 12.97 -10.87 -0.74
C VAL A 87 11.74 -10.65 -1.62
N PHE A 88 11.51 -9.43 -2.12
CA PHE A 88 10.29 -9.07 -2.84
C PHE A 88 10.52 -8.64 -4.30
N ASP A 89 11.77 -8.46 -4.74
CA ASP A 89 12.14 -8.13 -6.13
C ASP A 89 11.75 -9.19 -7.18
N LYS A 90 11.46 -10.43 -6.76
CA LYS A 90 11.14 -11.53 -7.70
C LYS A 90 9.81 -11.38 -8.44
N GLU A 91 8.90 -10.53 -7.99
CA GLU A 91 7.59 -10.34 -8.64
C GLU A 91 7.53 -9.13 -9.60
N TRP A 92 8.60 -8.34 -9.73
CA TRP A 92 8.57 -7.06 -10.46
C TRP A 92 8.80 -7.17 -11.99
N ASN A 93 9.21 -8.34 -12.49
CA ASN A 93 9.65 -8.53 -13.88
C ASN A 93 8.63 -9.23 -14.82
N THR A 94 7.34 -9.20 -14.51
CA THR A 94 6.25 -9.69 -15.39
C THR A 94 5.08 -8.74 -15.39
#